data_AF-A0A2W4K0J8-F1
#
_entry.id   AF-A0A2W4K0J8-F1
#
_cell.length_a   1.000
_cell.length_b   1.000
_cell.length_c   1.000
_cell.angle_alpha   90.00
_cell.angle_beta   90.00
_cell.angle_gamma   90.00
#
_symmetry.space_group_name_H-M   'P 1'
#
loop_
_entity.id
_entity.type
_entity.pdbx_description
1 polymer ?
#
loop_
_entity_poly.entity_id
_entity_poly.type
_entity_poly.pdbx_seq_one_letter_code
_entity_poly.pdbx_strand_id
1 'polypeptide(L)' 'MLTTDLPKLRIKGRALLPIVQGGMGVGVSAHRLAGSVARLGAMGTLSSVDLPHHHRARRARRPGTREMSPPP' A
#
# COMPACT_ATOMS: atom_id res chain seq x y z
N MET A 1 3.63 24.27 7.43
CA MET A 1 2.77 23.31 8.18
C MET A 1 1.36 23.47 7.62
N LEU A 2 0.65 22.39 7.29
CA LEU A 2 -0.74 22.49 6.84
C LEU A 2 -1.63 22.91 8.01
N THR A 3 -2.34 24.03 7.88
CA THR A 3 -3.36 24.51 8.82
C THR A 3 -4.73 24.06 8.35
N THR A 4 -5.50 23.44 9.23
CA THR A 4 -6.85 22.94 8.96
C THR A 4 -7.68 23.03 10.23
N ASP A 5 -8.97 23.35 10.07
CA ASP A 5 -9.93 23.43 11.18
C ASP A 5 -10.42 22.04 11.64
N LEU A 6 -10.02 20.99 10.93
CA LEU A 6 -10.36 19.62 11.28
C LEU A 6 -9.47 19.11 12.43
N PRO A 7 -10.04 18.38 13.40
CA PRO A 7 -9.27 17.80 14.49
C PRO A 7 -8.26 16.78 13.94
N LYS A 8 -7.11 16.68 14.61
CA LYS A 8 -6.10 15.67 14.26
C LYS A 8 -6.66 14.26 14.40
N LEU A 9 -6.27 13.39 13.49
CA LEU A 9 -6.63 11.97 13.53
C LEU A 9 -5.80 11.27 14.62
N ARG A 10 -6.45 10.74 15.65
CA ARG A 10 -5.78 10.04 16.76
C ARG A 10 -5.88 8.52 16.60
N ILE A 11 -4.75 7.83 16.49
CA ILE A 11 -4.69 6.36 16.33
C ILE A 11 -3.58 5.81 17.20
N LYS A 12 -3.92 4.87 18.11
CA LYS A 12 -2.96 4.20 19.00
C LYS A 12 -1.98 5.18 19.69
N GLY A 13 -2.50 6.32 20.17
CA GLY A 13 -1.70 7.36 20.83
C GLY A 13 -0.94 8.32 19.90
N ARG A 14 -0.94 8.11 18.59
CA ARG A 14 -0.35 9.05 17.61
C ARG A 14 -1.38 10.05 17.11
N ALA A 15 -0.94 11.29 16.89
CA ALA A 15 -1.74 12.34 16.26
C ALA A 15 -1.23 12.58 14.84
N LEU A 16 -2.11 12.42 13.85
CA LEU A 16 -1.82 12.55 12.43
C LEU A 16 -2.60 13.75 11.86
N LEU A 17 -2.15 14.26 10.71
CA LEU A 17 -2.97 15.12 9.87
C LEU A 17 -4.27 14.38 9.51
N PRO A 18 -5.41 15.07 9.42
CA PRO A 18 -6.69 14.49 9.02
C PRO A 18 -6.73 14.23 7.50
N ILE A 19 -5.69 13.60 6.98
CA ILE A 19 -5.49 13.29 5.56
C ILE A 19 -5.25 11.79 5.45
N VAL A 20 -6.03 11.15 4.59
CA VAL A 20 -5.91 9.73 4.26
C VAL A 20 -5.63 9.63 2.76
N GLN A 21 -4.52 8.99 2.39
CA GLN A 21 -4.23 8.67 1.00
C GLN A 21 -5.12 7.51 0.54
N GLY A 22 -5.90 7.70 -0.53
CA GLY A 22 -6.69 6.64 -1.14
C GLY A 22 -5.82 5.60 -1.87
N GLY A 23 -6.26 4.34 -1.91
CA GLY A 23 -5.61 3.28 -2.69
C GLY A 23 -6.11 3.30 -4.15
N MET A 24 -5.21 3.43 -5.13
CA MET A 24 -5.60 3.61 -6.54
C MET A 24 -5.65 2.32 -7.36
N GLY A 25 -5.28 1.15 -6.81
CA GLY A 25 -5.43 -0.15 -7.50
C GLY A 25 -4.65 -0.34 -8.81
N VAL A 26 -3.80 0.64 -9.17
CA VAL A 26 -3.06 0.71 -10.45
C VAL A 26 -1.54 0.60 -10.26
N GLY A 27 -1.04 0.00 -9.16
CA GLY A 27 0.40 -0.13 -8.93
C GLY A 27 1.09 1.12 -8.33
N VAL A 28 0.35 2.20 -8.09
CA VAL A 28 0.90 3.50 -7.64
C VAL A 28 0.87 3.65 -6.11
N SER A 29 -0.07 2.99 -5.43
CA SER A 29 -0.26 3.08 -3.97
C SER A 29 0.61 2.11 -3.17
N ALA A 30 1.64 1.55 -3.81
CA ALA A 30 2.67 0.71 -3.21
C ALA A 30 3.39 1.37 -2.01
N HIS A 31 4.24 0.59 -1.32
CA HIS A 31 5.01 0.96 -0.12
C HIS A 31 5.64 2.37 -0.14
N ARG A 32 6.04 2.88 -1.32
CA ARG A 32 6.66 4.20 -1.46
C ARG A 32 5.68 5.36 -1.20
N LEU A 33 4.50 5.35 -1.82
CA LEU A 33 3.53 6.45 -1.64
C LEU A 33 2.96 6.42 -0.21
N ALA A 34 2.52 5.25 0.25
CA ALA A 34 2.02 5.09 1.62
C ALA A 34 3.09 5.47 2.66
N GLY A 35 4.35 5.10 2.43
CA GLY A 35 5.47 5.46 3.29
C GLY A 35 5.79 6.97 3.29
N SER A 36 5.72 7.63 2.13
CA SER A 36 5.88 9.09 2.04
C SER A 36 4.76 9.84 2.77
N VAL A 37 3.51 9.41 2.63
CA VAL A 37 2.36 9.99 3.32
C VAL A 37 2.50 9.82 4.84
N ALA A 38 2.93 8.65 5.30
CA ALA A 38 3.22 8.39 6.71
C ALA A 38 4.37 9.28 7.25
N ARG A 39 5.42 9.51 6.45
CA ARG A 39 6.53 10.43 6.81
C ARG A 39 6.09 11.88 6.96
N LEU A 40 5.08 12.30 6.21
CA LEU A 40 4.48 13.63 6.31
C LEU A 40 3.46 13.73 7.46
N GLY A 41 3.28 12.67 8.24
CA GLY A 41 2.39 12.65 9.40
C GLY A 41 0.92 12.44 9.05
N ALA A 42 0.61 11.90 7.86
CA ALA A 42 -0.74 11.54 7.44
C ALA A 42 -0.90 10.00 7.36
N MET A 43 -2.10 9.51 7.03
CA MET A 43 -2.34 8.07 6.87
C MET A 43 -2.10 7.62 5.43
N GLY A 44 -1.12 6.74 5.22
CA GLY A 44 -0.90 6.05 3.95
C GLY A 44 -1.69 4.73 3.85
N THR A 45 -2.17 4.39 2.66
CA THR A 45 -2.92 3.16 2.38
C THR A 45 -2.15 2.29 1.40
N LEU A 46 -1.91 1.03 1.78
CA LEU A 46 -1.39 -0.01 0.90
C LEU A 46 -2.57 -0.68 0.17
N SER A 47 -2.51 -0.76 -1.16
CA SER A 47 -3.55 -1.46 -1.93
C SER A 47 -3.28 -2.97 -1.99
N SER A 48 -4.31 -3.78 -1.72
CA SER A 48 -4.24 -5.24 -1.88
C SER A 48 -4.04 -5.68 -3.34
N VAL A 49 -4.33 -4.80 -4.32
CA VAL A 49 -4.08 -5.04 -5.74
C VAL A 49 -2.58 -4.96 -6.08
N ASP A 50 -1.80 -4.26 -5.24
CA ASP A 50 -0.34 -4.18 -5.38
C ASP A 50 0.38 -5.39 -4.75
N LEU A 51 -0.33 -6.21 -3.96
CA LEU A 51 0.23 -7.36 -3.24
C LEU A 51 0.72 -8.49 -4.18
N PRO A 52 -0.04 -8.88 -5.23
CA PRO A 52 0.45 -9.83 -6.23
C PRO A 52 1.63 -9.28 -7.05
N HIS A 53 1.63 -7.98 -7.35
CA HIS A 53 2.69 -7.32 -8.12
C HIS A 53 4.01 -7.26 -7.33
N HIS A 54 3.95 -6.97 -6.03
CA HIS A 54 5.12 -7.03 -5.15
C HIS A 54 5.62 -8.47 -4.92
N HIS A 55 4.73 -9.47 -4.92
CA HIS A 55 5.14 -10.88 -4.83
C HIS A 55 5.76 -11.41 -6.13
N ARG A 56 5.49 -10.77 -7.27
CA ARG A 56 6.12 -11.12 -8.56
C ARG A 56 7.60 -10.72 -8.62
N ALA A 57 8.05 -9.78 -7.77
CA ALA A 57 9.47 -9.52 -7.54
C ALA A 57 10.17 -10.60 -6.69
N ARG A 58 9.43 -11.59 -6.16
CA ARG A 58 9.98 -12.76 -5.45
C ARG A 58 9.48 -14.11 -5.98
N ARG A 59 9.09 -14.16 -7.26
CA ARG A 59 8.81 -15.39 -8.02
C ARG A 59 9.73 -15.55 -9.23
N ALA A 60 10.98 -15.09 -9.13
CA ALA A 60 12.07 -15.57 -9.97
C ALA A 60 12.93 -16.51 -9.11
N ARG A 61 13.00 -17.80 -9.50
CA ARG A 61 13.77 -18.90 -8.88
C ARG A 61 13.10 -19.67 -7.73
N ARG A 62 12.03 -20.40 -8.05
CA ARG A 62 11.86 -21.77 -7.54
C ARG A 62 11.65 -22.71 -8.74
N PRO A 63 12.55 -23.67 -9.00
CA PRO A 63 12.30 -24.68 -10.00
C PRO A 63 11.25 -25.65 -9.44
N GLY A 64 10.11 -25.82 -10.13
CA GLY A 64 9.23 -26.96 -9.87
C GLY A 64 7.76 -26.70 -9.55
N THR A 65 7.08 -25.75 -10.19
CA THR A 65 5.60 -25.80 -10.23
C THR A 65 5.16 -25.89 -11.69
N ARG A 66 4.90 -27.12 -12.14
CA ARG A 66 4.29 -27.40 -13.44
C ARG A 66 2.86 -26.84 -13.40
N GLU A 67 2.56 -25.95 -14.33
CA GLU A 67 1.19 -25.56 -14.66
C GLU A 67 0.48 -26.81 -15.20
N MET A 68 -0.60 -27.21 -14.54
CA MET A 68 -1.46 -28.28 -15.03
C MET A 68 -2.31 -27.69 -16.17
N SER A 69 -2.02 -28.08 -17.41
CA SER A 69 -2.88 -27.77 -18.56
C SER A 69 -4.28 -28.34 -18.29
N PRO A 70 -5.37 -27.60 -18.59
CA PRO A 70 -6.71 -28.17 -18.48
C PRO A 70 -6.85 -29.36 -19.45
N PRO A 71 -7.60 -30.41 -19.08
CA PRO A 71 -7.80 -31.59 -19.93
C PRO A 71 -8.56 -31.21 -21.22
N PRO A 72 -8.41 -32.01 -22.30
CA PRO A 72 -9.04 -31.75 -23.59
C PRO A 72 -10.57 -31.74 -23.52
#